data_AF-A0A2R6FWM7-F1
#
_entry.id   AF-A0A2R6FWM7-F1
#
_cell.length_a   1.000
_cell.length_b   1.000
_cell.length_c   1.000
_cell.angle_alpha   90.00
_cell.angle_beta   90.00
_cell.angle_gamma   90.00
#
_symmetry.space_group_name_H-M   'P 1'
#
loop_
_entity.id
_entity.type
_entity.pdbx_description
1 polymer ?
#
loop_
_entity_poly.entity_id
_entity_poly.type
_entity_poly.pdbx_seq_one_letter_code
_entity_poly.pdbx_strand_id
1 'polypeptide(L)'
;MRETELHILDTLRNSSLTVTQLAEQLSKNQGWISELTTGLEQQNLVDKNQYVEVADTYEASLLLDLFDTYNPEAILAGKKEPILNALLDEPKTLSELELKGFAKSTVYQALNDLQAVGAVENLNNGNYRITDATLQSFLQARQKTTSGNTKYEAGREAIIKVSEEVEGQPTAFSAFQRYGVDYYPSQTYLYRGDQDIEMEDVLLHAIRFAETKKQMGIAAVFHLTHAASLDTSRLWQLANRWDCVEKWADLLAFLDQREVKQDELFLPWTEFLDLAREYDVYPRGKHPEDSLLTGLEELGETLQIEADVYLLGGGNLILRGMKDSTKDIDVVVSERHVFRDLVEALQQQGYEERRDLEEVYEQLDPSIVLERQGFPRWDVFVETVAGCLQLTESMRNRADETRWFDNLVLHLLSLTDIFLFKAITDREGDLEDAALLARQGDIDWTEVFEELQRQEERTGRYFSFSVLDTLDLLKDRHNIEVPIHDRLVSYCLENALFVSLEKPKTIRDLREELDFPDHRIYNKLRKLEDEDTITVDRNGKLNTYERANN
;
A
#
# COMPACT_ATOMS: atom_id res chain seq x y z
N MET A 1 22.70 33.04 3.91
CA MET A 1 23.56 31.85 3.70
C MET A 1 24.99 32.29 3.42
N ARG A 2 25.97 31.41 3.62
CA ARG A 2 27.36 31.67 3.21
C ARG A 2 27.48 31.49 1.70
N GLU A 3 28.36 32.26 1.04
CA GLU A 3 28.59 32.14 -0.41
C GLU A 3 29.01 30.70 -0.79
N THR A 4 29.89 30.08 -0.01
CA THR A 4 30.30 28.69 -0.23
C THR A 4 29.16 27.69 -0.10
N GLU A 5 28.18 27.93 0.78
CA GLU A 5 27.01 27.04 0.92
C GLU A 5 26.15 27.10 -0.35
N LEU A 6 25.96 28.30 -0.90
CA LEU A 6 25.24 28.49 -2.16
C LEU A 6 25.99 27.85 -3.34
N HIS A 7 27.33 27.95 -3.36
CA HIS A 7 28.16 27.32 -4.38
C HIS A 7 28.14 25.78 -4.30
N ILE A 8 28.09 25.21 -3.08
CA ILE A 8 27.92 23.76 -2.89
C ILE A 8 26.57 23.33 -3.48
N LEU A 9 25.48 24.01 -3.13
CA LEU A 9 24.13 23.67 -3.61
C LEU A 9 24.02 23.81 -5.13
N ASP A 10 24.63 24.85 -5.71
CA ASP A 10 24.64 25.05 -7.16
C ASP A 10 25.42 23.95 -7.89
N THR A 11 26.53 23.48 -7.30
CA THR A 11 27.32 22.35 -7.83
C THR A 11 26.53 21.04 -7.78
N LEU A 12 25.74 20.83 -6.73
CA LEU A 12 24.93 19.63 -6.53
C LEU A 12 23.63 19.61 -7.34
N ARG A 13 23.24 20.72 -8.00
CA ARG A 13 21.98 20.85 -8.76
C ARG A 13 21.70 19.68 -9.70
N ASN A 14 22.73 19.12 -10.32
CA ASN A 14 22.63 17.99 -11.26
C ASN A 14 23.61 16.85 -10.95
N SER A 15 24.13 16.76 -9.72
CA SER A 15 25.14 15.75 -9.38
C SER A 15 25.13 15.37 -7.90
N SER A 16 25.48 14.12 -7.64
CA SER A 16 25.70 13.57 -6.30
C SER A 16 27.19 13.33 -6.13
N LEU A 17 27.82 13.97 -5.15
CA LEU A 17 29.29 14.03 -4.99
C LEU A 17 29.71 13.68 -3.57
N THR A 18 30.83 12.99 -3.43
CA THR A 18 31.43 12.81 -2.10
C THR A 18 31.98 14.13 -1.56
N VAL A 19 32.11 14.24 -0.22
CA VAL A 19 32.73 15.40 0.43
C VAL A 19 34.13 15.69 -0.12
N THR A 20 34.89 14.66 -0.48
CA THR A 20 36.22 14.80 -1.10
C THR A 20 36.14 15.44 -2.48
N GLN A 21 35.22 14.97 -3.33
CA GLN A 21 35.02 15.51 -4.68
C GLN A 21 34.54 16.97 -4.65
N LEU A 22 33.62 17.30 -3.74
CA LEU A 22 33.19 18.70 -3.52
C LEU A 22 34.35 19.60 -3.09
N ALA A 23 35.21 19.10 -2.19
CA ALA A 23 36.38 19.85 -1.74
C ALA A 23 37.40 20.11 -2.85
N GLU A 24 37.63 19.11 -3.71
CA GLU A 24 38.50 19.24 -4.89
C GLU A 24 37.92 20.23 -5.90
N GLN A 25 36.65 20.08 -6.28
CA GLN A 25 36.00 20.96 -7.26
C GLN A 25 35.94 22.42 -6.80
N LEU A 26 35.62 22.65 -5.53
CA LEU A 26 35.55 24.00 -4.96
C LEU A 26 36.92 24.56 -4.56
N SER A 27 37.99 23.76 -4.69
CA SER A 27 39.36 24.11 -4.24
C SER A 27 39.40 24.54 -2.77
N LYS A 28 38.71 23.79 -1.89
CA LYS A 28 38.58 24.07 -0.45
C LYS A 28 39.05 22.90 0.41
N ASN A 29 39.22 23.14 1.72
CA ASN A 29 39.58 22.10 2.68
C ASN A 29 38.41 21.13 2.90
N GLN A 30 38.68 19.82 2.84
CA GLN A 30 37.68 18.76 3.01
C GLN A 30 36.94 18.81 4.36
N GLY A 31 37.65 19.09 5.46
CA GLY A 31 37.02 19.22 6.78
C GLY A 31 36.03 20.38 6.84
N TRP A 32 36.35 21.49 6.18
CA TRP A 32 35.45 22.64 6.08
C TRP A 32 34.22 22.37 5.21
N ILE A 33 34.38 21.68 4.07
CA ILE A 33 33.24 21.25 3.25
C ILE A 33 32.35 20.26 4.00
N SER A 34 32.93 19.36 4.80
CA SER A 34 32.15 18.47 5.66
C SER A 34 31.31 19.23 6.68
N GLU A 35 31.88 20.26 7.33
CA GLU A 35 31.15 21.13 8.26
C GLU A 35 29.98 21.86 7.57
N LEU A 36 30.24 22.44 6.39
CA LEU A 36 29.21 23.17 5.63
C LEU A 36 28.09 22.25 5.15
N THR A 37 28.41 21.05 4.64
CA THR A 37 27.41 20.07 4.19
C THR A 37 26.57 19.53 5.34
N THR A 38 27.15 19.29 6.52
CA THR A 38 26.36 18.94 7.72
C THR A 38 25.47 20.09 8.17
N GLY A 39 25.91 21.34 8.04
CA GLY A 39 25.07 22.50 8.31
C GLY A 39 23.90 22.64 7.32
N LEU A 40 24.11 22.29 6.05
CA LEU A 40 23.06 22.26 5.02
C LEU A 40 22.07 21.11 5.22
N GLU A 41 22.55 19.95 5.67
CA GLU A 41 21.73 18.78 6.01
C GLU A 41 20.78 19.10 7.17
N GLN A 42 21.27 19.75 8.22
CA GLN A 42 20.43 20.23 9.33
C GLN A 42 19.39 21.28 8.90
N GLN A 43 19.59 21.92 7.76
CA GLN A 43 18.65 22.87 7.16
C GLN A 43 17.72 22.19 6.16
N ASN A 44 17.77 20.86 6.02
CA ASN A 44 17.01 20.06 5.06
C ASN A 44 17.27 20.45 3.59
N LEU A 45 18.47 20.96 3.27
CA LEU A 45 18.82 21.39 1.91
C LEU A 45 19.66 20.34 1.15
N VAL A 46 20.31 19.42 1.86
CA VAL A 46 21.10 18.33 1.27
C VAL A 46 20.92 17.05 2.09
N ASP A 47 20.97 15.91 1.42
CA ASP A 47 21.09 14.61 2.09
C ASP A 47 22.56 14.19 2.09
N LYS A 48 23.05 13.70 3.23
CA LYS A 48 24.46 13.36 3.42
C LYS A 48 24.63 11.94 3.94
N ASN A 49 24.95 11.03 3.02
CA ASN A 49 25.33 9.65 3.32
C ASN A 49 26.76 9.39 2.80
N GLN A 50 26.93 8.39 1.93
CA GLN A 50 28.18 8.16 1.20
C GLN A 50 28.45 9.29 0.18
N TYR A 51 27.38 9.88 -0.36
CA TYR A 51 27.40 11.04 -1.25
C TYR A 51 26.62 12.19 -0.61
N VAL A 52 26.85 13.40 -1.11
CA VAL A 52 26.09 14.60 -0.80
C VAL A 52 25.30 14.96 -2.04
N GLU A 53 23.99 15.14 -1.88
CA GLU A 53 23.08 15.54 -2.94
C GLU A 53 22.04 16.52 -2.41
N VAL A 54 21.36 17.23 -3.32
CA VAL A 54 20.25 18.10 -2.92
C VAL A 54 19.13 17.23 -2.37
N ALA A 55 18.61 17.59 -1.19
CA ALA A 55 17.58 16.79 -0.52
C ALA A 55 16.25 16.87 -1.28
N ASP A 56 15.44 15.82 -1.21
CA ASP A 56 14.07 15.83 -1.74
C ASP A 56 13.10 16.50 -0.75
N THR A 57 13.27 17.81 -0.56
CA THR A 57 12.49 18.61 0.38
C THR A 57 11.87 19.83 -0.30
N TYR A 58 10.81 20.36 0.31
CA TYR A 58 10.14 21.56 -0.19
C TYR A 58 11.08 22.78 -0.17
N GLU A 59 11.92 22.91 0.87
CA GLU A 59 12.92 23.96 0.95
C GLU A 59 13.98 23.86 -0.14
N ALA A 60 14.46 22.63 -0.41
CA ALA A 60 15.47 22.39 -1.42
C ALA A 60 14.93 22.61 -2.83
N SER A 61 13.71 22.13 -3.14
CA SER A 61 13.06 22.35 -4.44
C SER A 61 12.80 23.84 -4.73
N LEU A 62 12.25 24.59 -3.76
CA LEU A 62 12.07 26.05 -3.91
C LEU A 62 13.41 26.77 -4.10
N LEU A 63 14.47 26.30 -3.45
CA LEU A 63 15.79 26.88 -3.63
C LEU A 63 16.33 26.62 -5.04
N LEU A 64 16.12 25.42 -5.60
CA LEU A 64 16.47 25.11 -6.98
C LEU A 64 15.68 25.95 -7.99
N ASP A 65 14.39 26.18 -7.76
CA ASP A 65 13.57 27.06 -8.59
C ASP A 65 14.07 28.52 -8.58
N LEU A 66 14.50 29.00 -7.40
CA LEU A 66 15.13 30.33 -7.28
C LEU A 66 16.45 30.41 -8.02
N PHE A 67 17.18 29.31 -8.03
CA PHE A 67 18.48 29.14 -8.67
C PHE A 67 18.37 29.10 -10.21
N ASP A 68 17.20 28.78 -10.76
CA ASP A 68 16.89 28.90 -12.19
C ASP A 68 16.56 30.35 -12.60
N THR A 69 16.07 31.15 -11.65
CA THR A 69 15.60 32.53 -11.90
C THR A 69 16.65 33.59 -11.55
N TYR A 70 17.43 33.34 -10.50
CA TYR A 70 18.36 34.29 -9.91
C TYR A 70 19.75 33.68 -9.76
N ASN A 71 20.77 34.55 -9.74
CA ASN A 71 22.04 34.17 -9.13
C ASN A 71 21.83 34.04 -7.60
N PRO A 72 22.07 32.86 -6.99
CA PRO A 72 21.91 32.62 -5.56
C PRO A 72 22.58 33.68 -4.67
N GLU A 73 23.80 34.08 -5.05
CA GLU A 73 24.61 35.02 -4.28
C GLU A 73 24.05 36.44 -4.34
N ALA A 74 23.35 36.77 -5.44
CA ALA A 74 22.71 38.06 -5.58
C ALA A 74 21.56 38.24 -4.59
N ILE A 75 20.87 37.15 -4.22
CA ILE A 75 19.65 37.20 -3.39
C ILE A 75 19.81 36.71 -1.94
N LEU A 76 20.62 35.67 -1.69
CA LEU A 76 20.65 34.98 -0.37
C LEU A 76 21.99 35.08 0.38
N ALA A 77 23.04 35.62 -0.25
CA ALA A 77 24.36 35.71 0.37
C ALA A 77 24.42 36.75 1.51
N GLY A 78 25.14 36.38 2.57
CA GLY A 78 25.49 37.28 3.67
C GLY A 78 24.27 37.81 4.43
N LYS A 79 24.11 39.13 4.50
CA LYS A 79 23.05 39.81 5.26
C LYS A 79 21.74 39.99 4.48
N LYS A 80 21.67 39.57 3.21
CA LYS A 80 20.48 39.71 2.35
C LYS A 80 19.32 38.85 2.84
N GLU A 81 19.57 37.58 3.15
CA GLU A 81 18.55 36.67 3.66
C GLU A 81 17.92 37.15 4.99
N PRO A 82 18.66 37.60 6.02
CA PRO A 82 18.07 38.21 7.21
C PRO A 82 17.22 39.47 6.93
N ILE A 83 17.63 40.29 5.95
CA ILE A 83 16.89 41.49 5.55
C ILE A 83 15.60 41.09 4.82
N LEU A 84 15.64 40.09 3.93
CA LEU A 84 14.46 39.52 3.27
C LEU A 84 13.50 38.91 4.30
N ASN A 85 14.00 38.17 5.28
CA ASN A 85 13.19 37.64 6.38
C ASN A 85 12.47 38.76 7.16
N ALA A 86 13.13 39.90 7.36
CA ALA A 86 12.49 41.04 8.01
C ALA A 86 11.35 41.67 7.18
N LEU A 87 11.32 41.45 5.86
CA LEU A 87 10.31 41.93 4.92
C LEU A 87 9.17 40.94 4.67
N LEU A 88 9.23 39.72 5.21
CA LEU A 88 8.22 38.67 4.96
C LEU A 88 6.83 39.04 5.49
N ASP A 89 6.74 39.60 6.71
CA ASP A 89 5.45 39.84 7.36
C ASP A 89 4.70 41.04 6.78
N GLU A 90 5.42 42.11 6.47
CA GLU A 90 4.87 43.36 5.96
C GLU A 90 5.96 44.22 5.30
N PRO A 91 5.60 45.10 4.33
CA PRO A 91 6.54 46.04 3.72
C PRO A 91 7.14 47.02 4.73
N LYS A 92 8.46 47.25 4.67
CA LYS A 92 9.16 48.11 5.65
C LYS A 92 10.05 49.16 4.99
N THR A 93 10.19 50.30 5.66
CA THR A 93 11.13 51.36 5.32
C THR A 93 12.57 51.00 5.71
N LEU A 94 13.53 51.76 5.15
CA LEU A 94 14.94 51.67 5.54
C LEU A 94 15.14 51.89 7.05
N SER A 95 14.41 52.84 7.65
CA SER A 95 14.51 53.16 9.07
C SER A 95 13.98 52.05 9.98
N GLU A 96 12.94 51.33 9.57
CA GLU A 96 12.40 50.18 10.33
C GLU A 96 13.36 48.98 10.27
N LEU A 97 14.06 48.78 9.16
CA LEU A 97 15.11 47.77 9.05
C LEU A 97 16.35 48.14 9.89
N GLU A 98 16.71 49.42 9.97
CA GLU A 98 17.77 49.89 10.89
C GLU A 98 17.41 49.61 12.36
N LEU A 99 16.15 49.83 12.76
CA LEU A 99 15.64 49.53 14.10
C LEU A 99 15.68 48.03 14.44
N LYS A 100 15.65 47.14 13.44
CA LYS A 100 15.86 45.69 13.61
C LYS A 100 17.34 45.29 13.77
N GLY A 101 18.24 46.27 13.87
CA GLY A 101 19.65 46.05 14.22
C GLY A 101 20.60 45.91 13.02
N PHE A 102 20.14 46.23 11.80
CA PHE A 102 20.99 46.22 10.61
C PHE A 102 21.69 47.58 10.42
N ALA A 103 22.97 47.56 10.03
CA ALA A 103 23.70 48.79 9.72
C ALA A 103 23.13 49.45 8.45
N LYS A 104 22.93 50.78 8.50
CA LYS A 104 22.37 51.58 7.40
C LYS A 104 22.99 51.31 6.03
N SER A 105 24.33 51.30 5.96
CA SER A 105 25.06 51.04 4.72
C SER A 105 24.81 49.62 4.18
N THR A 106 24.65 48.64 5.06
CA THR A 106 24.39 47.24 4.70
C THR A 106 22.95 47.05 4.20
N VAL A 107 21.97 47.68 4.84
CA VAL A 107 20.57 47.65 4.38
C VAL A 107 20.45 48.30 3.01
N TYR A 108 21.04 49.49 2.84
CA TYR A 108 21.01 50.21 1.57
C TYR A 108 21.65 49.41 0.43
N GLN A 109 22.82 48.81 0.67
CA GLN A 109 23.50 47.98 -0.32
C GLN A 109 22.69 46.72 -0.66
N ALA A 110 22.20 45.99 0.35
CA ALA A 110 21.41 44.78 0.15
C ALA A 110 20.11 45.05 -0.62
N LEU A 111 19.38 46.11 -0.28
CA LEU A 111 18.14 46.46 -0.98
C LEU A 111 18.39 46.91 -2.43
N ASN A 112 19.48 47.63 -2.70
CA ASN A 112 19.86 47.98 -4.07
C ASN A 112 20.20 46.74 -4.90
N ASP A 113 20.96 45.80 -4.34
CA ASP A 113 21.31 44.54 -5.01
C ASP A 113 20.04 43.73 -5.32
N LEU A 114 19.15 43.58 -4.33
CA LEU A 114 17.90 42.84 -4.46
C LEU A 114 16.92 43.50 -5.44
N GLN A 115 16.89 44.83 -5.48
CA GLN A 115 16.07 45.59 -6.42
C GLN A 115 16.63 45.52 -7.85
N ALA A 116 17.96 45.50 -8.02
CA ALA A 116 18.59 45.38 -9.32
C ALA A 116 18.27 44.05 -10.02
N VAL A 117 18.08 42.98 -9.25
CA VAL A 117 17.64 41.67 -9.76
C VAL A 117 16.12 41.49 -9.74
N GLY A 118 15.36 42.47 -9.24
CA GLY A 118 13.90 42.43 -9.22
C GLY A 118 13.28 41.52 -8.15
N ALA A 119 14.06 41.10 -7.14
CA ALA A 119 13.57 40.30 -6.01
C ALA A 119 12.82 41.13 -4.96
N VAL A 120 13.07 42.44 -4.93
CA VAL A 120 12.43 43.41 -4.05
C VAL A 120 12.09 44.67 -4.84
N GLU A 121 10.97 45.31 -4.51
CA GLU A 121 10.63 46.63 -5.05
C GLU A 121 10.46 47.68 -3.95
N ASN A 122 10.73 48.94 -4.30
CA ASN A 122 10.45 50.11 -3.47
C ASN A 122 9.10 50.73 -3.90
N LEU A 123 8.16 50.79 -2.97
CA LEU A 123 6.84 51.36 -3.15
C LEU A 123 6.89 52.89 -3.07
N ASN A 124 5.89 53.58 -3.63
CA ASN A 124 5.85 55.05 -3.70
C ASN A 124 5.92 55.78 -2.33
N ASN A 125 5.75 55.06 -1.22
CA ASN A 125 5.83 55.57 0.15
C ASN A 125 7.20 55.27 0.84
N GLY A 126 8.17 54.70 0.12
CA GLY A 126 9.49 54.35 0.67
C GLY A 126 9.56 52.99 1.36
N ASN A 127 8.50 52.18 1.31
CA ASN A 127 8.48 50.81 1.82
C ASN A 127 9.02 49.83 0.78
N TYR A 128 9.77 48.84 1.25
CA TYR A 128 10.27 47.74 0.42
C TYR A 128 9.41 46.49 0.64
N ARG A 129 9.15 45.72 -0.43
CA ARG A 129 8.50 44.40 -0.34
C ARG A 129 9.15 43.38 -1.28
N ILE A 130 9.08 42.11 -0.90
CA ILE A 130 9.50 40.99 -1.76
C ILE A 130 8.47 40.86 -2.88
N THR A 131 8.93 40.78 -4.13
CA THR A 131 8.09 40.68 -5.33
C THR A 131 7.92 39.25 -5.82
N ASP A 132 8.92 38.40 -5.58
CA ASP A 132 8.94 37.03 -6.05
C ASP A 132 8.25 36.06 -5.08
N ALA A 133 7.27 35.31 -5.59
CA ALA A 133 6.45 34.40 -4.78
C ALA A 133 7.26 33.18 -4.31
N THR A 134 8.13 32.63 -5.15
CA THR A 134 9.00 31.50 -4.80
C THR A 134 9.97 31.89 -3.69
N LEU A 135 10.51 33.12 -3.72
CA LEU A 135 11.39 33.65 -2.68
C LEU A 135 10.65 33.84 -1.36
N GLN A 136 9.40 34.33 -1.40
CA GLN A 136 8.55 34.40 -0.21
C GLN A 136 8.28 33.00 0.36
N SER A 137 7.90 32.05 -0.49
CA SER A 137 7.64 30.66 -0.09
C SER A 137 8.87 29.99 0.50
N PHE A 138 10.06 30.22 -0.07
CA PHE A 138 11.33 29.68 0.42
C PHE A 138 11.64 30.21 1.82
N LEU A 139 11.58 31.53 2.01
CA LEU A 139 11.86 32.14 3.30
C LEU A 139 10.82 31.76 4.37
N GLN A 140 9.55 31.58 3.98
CA GLN A 140 8.51 31.06 4.88
C GLN A 140 8.73 29.61 5.27
N ALA A 141 9.10 28.75 4.31
CA ALA A 141 9.45 27.35 4.58
C ALA A 141 10.61 27.29 5.58
N ARG A 142 11.67 28.08 5.34
CA ARG A 142 12.83 28.21 6.23
C ARG A 142 12.50 28.70 7.65
N GLN A 143 11.50 29.54 7.83
CA GLN A 143 11.03 29.93 9.18
C GLN A 143 10.26 28.78 9.87
N LYS A 144 9.50 27.98 9.11
CA LYS A 144 8.70 26.85 9.61
C LYS A 144 9.53 25.62 9.94
N THR A 145 10.63 25.36 9.23
CA THR A 145 11.53 24.24 9.53
C THR A 145 12.30 24.42 10.85
N THR A 146 12.48 25.67 11.31
CA THR A 146 12.89 25.96 12.69
C THR A 146 11.83 25.63 13.76
N SER A 147 10.60 25.26 13.37
CA SER A 147 9.45 25.05 14.26
C SER A 147 8.78 23.67 14.13
N GLY A 148 9.42 22.67 13.51
CA GLY A 148 9.01 21.27 13.63
C GLY A 148 7.72 20.87 12.90
N ASN A 149 7.37 21.57 11.81
CA ASN A 149 6.23 21.23 10.96
C ASN A 149 6.71 20.77 9.58
N THR A 150 6.47 19.51 9.23
CA THR A 150 6.84 18.91 7.92
C THR A 150 5.58 18.61 7.12
N LYS A 151 5.54 19.03 5.85
CA LYS A 151 4.42 18.79 4.94
C LYS A 151 4.84 17.79 3.87
N TYR A 152 4.01 16.77 3.65
CA TYR A 152 4.14 15.74 2.63
C TYR A 152 2.98 15.86 1.65
N GLU A 153 3.23 15.74 0.35
CA GLU A 153 2.22 15.95 -0.69
C GLU A 153 2.15 14.75 -1.64
N ALA A 154 0.93 14.38 -2.03
CA ALA A 154 0.65 13.41 -3.07
C ALA A 154 -0.49 13.96 -3.95
N GLY A 155 -0.16 14.47 -5.14
CA GLY A 155 -1.13 15.12 -6.02
C GLY A 155 -1.71 16.40 -5.41
N ARG A 156 -3.02 16.41 -5.07
CA ARG A 156 -3.71 17.54 -4.41
C ARG A 156 -3.87 17.36 -2.90
N GLU A 157 -3.44 16.22 -2.38
CA GLU A 157 -3.57 15.82 -1.00
C GLU A 157 -2.27 16.10 -0.26
N ALA A 158 -2.35 16.44 1.03
CA ALA A 158 -1.18 16.67 1.86
C ALA A 158 -1.36 16.16 3.28
N ILE A 159 -0.28 15.65 3.87
CA ILE A 159 -0.22 15.31 5.28
C ILE A 159 0.78 16.23 5.96
N ILE A 160 0.35 16.83 7.06
CA ILE A 160 1.17 17.73 7.85
C ILE A 160 1.47 17.05 9.19
N LYS A 161 2.75 16.84 9.45
CA LYS A 161 3.29 16.40 10.73
C LYS A 161 3.64 17.66 11.53
N VAL A 162 2.90 17.93 12.61
CA VAL A 162 3.04 19.15 13.42
C VAL A 162 3.22 18.87 14.90
N SER A 163 3.89 19.78 15.61
CA SER A 163 4.08 19.71 17.06
C SER A 163 3.06 20.54 17.85
N GLU A 164 2.22 21.33 17.17
CA GLU A 164 1.21 22.21 17.75
C GLU A 164 -0.16 21.99 17.07
N GLU A 165 -1.26 22.35 17.73
CA GLU A 165 -2.61 22.20 17.18
C GLU A 165 -2.82 23.12 15.96
N VAL A 166 -3.04 22.51 14.80
CA VAL A 166 -3.39 23.18 13.54
C VAL A 166 -4.70 22.59 13.02
N GLU A 167 -5.44 23.38 12.23
CA GLU A 167 -6.66 22.92 11.56
C GLU A 167 -6.35 21.87 10.47
N GLY A 168 -7.06 20.73 10.55
CA GLY A 168 -6.97 19.60 9.61
C GLY A 168 -7.68 18.35 10.16
N GLN A 169 -7.89 17.34 9.32
CA GLN A 169 -8.49 16.07 9.74
C GLN A 169 -7.40 15.15 10.32
N PRO A 170 -7.52 14.63 11.57
CA PRO A 170 -6.53 13.71 12.13
C PRO A 170 -6.35 12.47 11.26
N THR A 171 -5.10 12.10 11.02
CA THR A 171 -4.71 10.95 10.20
C THR A 171 -3.55 10.18 10.82
N ALA A 172 -3.06 9.13 10.17
CA ALA A 172 -1.94 8.30 10.66
C ALA A 172 -2.13 7.91 12.14
N PHE A 173 -1.06 7.94 12.93
CA PHE A 173 -1.09 7.67 14.36
C PHE A 173 -2.06 8.56 15.16
N SER A 174 -2.35 9.78 14.70
CA SER A 174 -3.28 10.69 15.39
C SER A 174 -4.75 10.29 15.23
N ALA A 175 -5.07 9.41 14.30
CA ALA A 175 -6.42 8.91 14.09
C ALA A 175 -6.69 7.54 14.75
N PHE A 176 -5.67 6.87 15.29
CA PHE A 176 -5.79 5.48 15.76
C PHE A 176 -6.85 5.29 16.86
N GLN A 177 -6.95 6.25 17.78
CA GLN A 177 -7.95 6.20 18.85
C GLN A 177 -9.39 6.19 18.33
N ARG A 178 -9.65 6.84 17.18
CA ARG A 178 -10.98 6.84 16.54
C ARG A 178 -11.42 5.43 16.14
N TYR A 179 -10.47 4.53 15.89
CA TYR A 179 -10.70 3.15 15.47
C TYR A 179 -10.44 2.14 16.60
N GLY A 180 -10.25 2.60 17.84
CA GLY A 180 -10.11 1.72 19.00
C GLY A 180 -8.69 1.22 19.29
N VAL A 181 -7.67 1.82 18.67
CA VAL A 181 -6.26 1.57 19.01
C VAL A 181 -5.73 2.74 19.83
N ASP A 182 -5.55 2.52 21.14
CA ASP A 182 -5.11 3.56 22.08
C ASP A 182 -3.61 3.87 21.95
N TYR A 183 -3.30 4.79 21.04
CA TYR A 183 -1.95 5.29 20.84
C TYR A 183 -1.90 6.82 20.86
N TYR A 184 -0.92 7.37 21.58
CA TYR A 184 -0.71 8.81 21.75
C TYR A 184 0.61 9.20 21.09
N PRO A 185 0.59 9.67 19.82
CA PRO A 185 1.81 10.08 19.15
C PRO A 185 2.36 11.37 19.76
N SER A 186 3.69 11.51 19.76
CA SER A 186 4.36 12.75 20.18
C SER A 186 4.16 13.92 19.21
N GLN A 187 3.71 13.62 18.00
CA GLN A 187 3.45 14.57 16.92
C GLN A 187 2.04 14.35 16.38
N THR A 188 1.41 15.42 15.92
CA THR A 188 0.08 15.37 15.33
C THR A 188 0.20 15.23 13.82
N TYR A 189 -0.57 14.32 13.24
CA TYR A 189 -0.64 14.08 11.80
C TYR A 189 -2.01 14.52 11.29
N LEU A 190 -2.02 15.48 10.38
CA LEU A 190 -3.23 16.09 9.84
C LEU A 190 -3.27 15.95 8.32
N TYR A 191 -4.37 15.40 7.82
CA TYR A 191 -4.65 15.32 6.40
C TYR A 191 -5.34 16.60 5.90
N ARG A 192 -4.98 17.02 4.68
CA ARG A 192 -5.58 18.10 3.91
C ARG A 192 -5.79 17.66 2.47
N GLY A 193 -7.04 17.45 2.10
CA GLY A 193 -7.46 17.15 0.74
C GLY A 193 -8.96 17.37 0.59
N ASP A 194 -9.46 17.21 -0.63
CA ASP A 194 -10.88 17.40 -0.94
C ASP A 194 -11.72 16.15 -0.60
N GLN A 195 -11.07 15.04 -0.23
CA GLN A 195 -11.72 13.75 0.07
C GLN A 195 -11.65 13.44 1.57
N ASP A 196 -12.67 12.77 2.09
CA ASP A 196 -12.64 12.21 3.43
C ASP A 196 -11.69 11.00 3.47
N ILE A 197 -10.86 10.93 4.51
CA ILE A 197 -9.99 9.76 4.73
C ILE A 197 -10.70 8.63 5.45
N GLU A 198 -10.45 7.40 4.99
CA GLU A 198 -10.97 6.17 5.57
C GLU A 198 -9.88 5.43 6.35
N MET A 199 -10.15 4.18 6.73
CA MET A 199 -9.28 3.41 7.62
C MET A 199 -7.97 3.02 6.92
N GLU A 200 -8.05 2.69 5.64
CA GLU A 200 -6.93 2.37 4.76
C GLU A 200 -5.97 3.57 4.64
N ASP A 201 -6.52 4.78 4.45
CA ASP A 201 -5.75 6.02 4.44
C ASP A 201 -5.00 6.20 5.75
N VAL A 202 -5.71 6.06 6.89
CA VAL A 202 -5.11 6.19 8.22
C VAL A 202 -3.97 5.19 8.44
N LEU A 203 -4.15 3.93 8.05
CA LEU A 203 -3.11 2.90 8.18
C LEU A 203 -1.89 3.22 7.30
N LEU A 204 -2.09 3.54 6.01
CA LEU A 204 -0.97 3.78 5.09
C LEU A 204 -0.21 5.06 5.41
N HIS A 205 -0.91 6.10 5.86
CA HIS A 205 -0.25 7.29 6.38
C HIS A 205 0.61 6.95 7.61
N ALA A 206 0.12 6.12 8.53
CA ALA A 206 0.93 5.68 9.69
C ALA A 206 2.17 4.88 9.26
N ILE A 207 2.03 3.97 8.31
CA ILE A 207 3.16 3.19 7.76
C ILE A 207 4.19 4.11 7.08
N ARG A 208 3.73 5.11 6.31
CA ARG A 208 4.60 6.09 5.66
C ARG A 208 5.49 6.83 6.66
N PHE A 209 4.91 7.23 7.79
CA PHE A 209 5.58 8.01 8.84
C PHE A 209 6.17 7.17 9.98
N ALA A 210 6.12 5.84 9.91
CA ALA A 210 6.78 4.99 10.88
C ALA A 210 8.30 5.15 10.75
N GLU A 211 8.93 5.68 11.81
CA GLU A 211 10.37 5.92 11.93
C GLU A 211 11.00 5.04 13.03
N THR A 212 10.17 4.39 13.85
CA THR A 212 10.61 3.58 14.99
C THR A 212 9.94 2.21 15.01
N LYS A 213 10.62 1.22 15.62
CA LYS A 213 10.07 -0.13 15.84
C LYS A 213 8.71 -0.12 16.53
N LYS A 214 8.54 0.77 17.52
CA LYS A 214 7.28 0.93 18.24
C LYS A 214 6.16 1.44 17.33
N GLN A 215 6.43 2.44 16.50
CA GLN A 215 5.44 2.97 15.55
C GLN A 215 5.02 1.93 14.52
N MET A 216 5.97 1.19 13.95
CA MET A 216 5.66 0.11 13.01
C MET A 216 4.88 -1.01 13.70
N GLY A 217 5.26 -1.40 14.93
CA GLY A 217 4.51 -2.38 15.72
C GLY A 217 3.08 -1.95 16.02
N ILE A 218 2.84 -0.67 16.32
CA ILE A 218 1.49 -0.13 16.53
C ILE A 218 0.70 -0.08 15.23
N ALA A 219 1.32 0.24 14.09
CA ALA A 219 0.67 0.12 12.78
C ALA A 219 0.29 -1.35 12.46
N ALA A 220 1.14 -2.32 12.83
CA ALA A 220 0.85 -3.75 12.73
C ALA A 220 -0.36 -4.16 13.59
N VAL A 221 -0.44 -3.67 14.84
CA VAL A 221 -1.60 -3.88 15.73
C VAL A 221 -2.87 -3.30 15.10
N PHE A 222 -2.79 -2.08 14.55
CA PHE A 222 -3.93 -1.46 13.86
C PHE A 222 -4.39 -2.31 12.67
N HIS A 223 -3.45 -2.78 11.84
CA HIS A 223 -3.78 -3.65 10.72
C HIS A 223 -4.50 -4.92 11.19
N LEU A 224 -3.94 -5.65 12.18
CA LEU A 224 -4.53 -6.87 12.70
C LEU A 224 -5.91 -6.66 13.35
N THR A 225 -6.10 -5.54 14.04
CA THR A 225 -7.38 -5.18 14.67
C THR A 225 -8.49 -5.04 13.63
N HIS A 226 -8.14 -4.58 12.44
CA HIS A 226 -9.09 -4.23 11.37
C HIS A 226 -8.94 -5.08 10.11
N ALA A 227 -8.19 -6.16 10.16
CA ALA A 227 -7.83 -6.96 8.99
C ALA A 227 -9.05 -7.47 8.22
N ALA A 228 -10.18 -7.72 8.89
CA ALA A 228 -11.42 -8.19 8.26
C ALA A 228 -12.20 -7.09 7.50
N SER A 229 -11.92 -5.82 7.76
CA SER A 229 -12.63 -4.67 7.18
C SER A 229 -11.81 -3.86 6.19
N LEU A 230 -10.49 -4.11 6.11
CA LEU A 230 -9.59 -3.36 5.24
C LEU A 230 -9.64 -3.88 3.79
N ASP A 231 -9.66 -2.97 2.83
CA ASP A 231 -9.57 -3.27 1.40
C ASP A 231 -8.09 -3.34 0.94
N THR A 232 -7.61 -4.55 0.68
CA THR A 232 -6.20 -4.80 0.29
C THR A 232 -5.81 -4.10 -1.01
N SER A 233 -6.70 -4.08 -2.01
CA SER A 233 -6.43 -3.41 -3.29
C SER A 233 -6.26 -1.91 -3.10
N ARG A 234 -7.11 -1.29 -2.26
CA ARG A 234 -6.96 0.11 -1.89
C ARG A 234 -5.68 0.38 -1.10
N LEU A 235 -5.29 -0.48 -0.17
CA LEU A 235 -4.04 -0.35 0.59
C LEU A 235 -2.83 -0.30 -0.35
N TRP A 236 -2.79 -1.15 -1.39
CA TRP A 236 -1.73 -1.12 -2.41
C TRP A 236 -1.73 0.16 -3.26
N GLN A 237 -2.90 0.63 -3.69
CA GLN A 237 -3.03 1.90 -4.42
C GLN A 237 -2.54 3.09 -3.58
N LEU A 238 -2.91 3.13 -2.30
CA LEU A 238 -2.47 4.17 -1.37
C LEU A 238 -0.98 4.06 -1.07
N ALA A 239 -0.44 2.85 -0.92
CA ALA A 239 0.98 2.64 -0.72
C ALA A 239 1.82 3.21 -1.87
N ASN A 240 1.34 3.03 -3.12
CA ASN A 240 1.97 3.61 -4.30
C ASN A 240 1.81 5.14 -4.33
N ARG A 241 0.62 5.66 -4.01
CA ARG A 241 0.34 7.11 -3.96
C ARG A 241 1.23 7.84 -2.96
N TRP A 242 1.43 7.26 -1.78
CA TRP A 242 2.18 7.88 -0.67
C TRP A 242 3.65 7.45 -0.62
N ASP A 243 4.13 6.70 -1.62
CA ASP A 243 5.50 6.21 -1.71
C ASP A 243 5.96 5.44 -0.45
N CYS A 244 5.15 4.47 -0.03
CA CYS A 244 5.46 3.57 1.09
C CYS A 244 5.23 2.08 0.76
N VAL A 245 5.24 1.73 -0.52
CA VAL A 245 5.10 0.34 -1.01
C VAL A 245 6.01 -0.64 -0.28
N GLU A 246 7.30 -0.32 -0.14
CA GLU A 246 8.26 -1.21 0.52
C GLU A 246 7.98 -1.39 2.01
N LYS A 247 7.59 -0.32 2.73
CA LYS A 247 7.20 -0.42 4.15
C LYS A 247 5.92 -1.22 4.34
N TRP A 248 4.95 -1.05 3.44
CA TRP A 248 3.71 -1.84 3.46
C TRP A 248 3.98 -3.32 3.19
N ALA A 249 4.79 -3.62 2.18
CA ALA A 249 5.23 -4.97 1.86
C ALA A 249 5.97 -5.63 3.04
N ASP A 250 6.89 -4.91 3.68
CA ASP A 250 7.63 -5.41 4.83
C ASP A 250 6.71 -5.64 6.05
N LEU A 251 5.67 -4.81 6.24
CA LEU A 251 4.70 -5.02 7.31
C LEU A 251 3.94 -6.34 7.16
N LEU A 252 3.45 -6.63 5.95
CA LEU A 252 2.79 -7.91 5.63
C LEU A 252 3.76 -9.08 5.81
N ALA A 253 5.00 -8.94 5.32
CA ALA A 253 6.02 -9.96 5.50
C ALA A 253 6.33 -10.21 6.99
N PHE A 254 6.43 -9.15 7.79
CA PHE A 254 6.64 -9.24 9.24
C PHE A 254 5.52 -10.00 9.95
N LEU A 255 4.27 -9.66 9.66
CA LEU A 255 3.07 -10.30 10.24
C LEU A 255 2.90 -11.76 9.78
N ASP A 256 3.48 -12.09 8.63
CA ASP A 256 3.66 -13.46 8.17
C ASP A 256 4.91 -14.15 8.72
N GLN A 257 5.72 -13.51 9.57
CA GLN A 257 7.01 -14.04 10.05
C GLN A 257 7.91 -14.47 8.87
N ARG A 258 7.95 -13.65 7.82
CA ARG A 258 8.87 -13.75 6.68
C ARG A 258 10.02 -12.75 6.84
N GLU A 259 11.04 -12.91 6.00
CA GLU A 259 12.14 -11.96 5.94
C GLU A 259 11.65 -10.60 5.44
N VAL A 260 12.05 -9.54 6.13
CA VAL A 260 11.75 -8.14 5.81
C VAL A 260 13.02 -7.44 5.33
N LYS A 261 12.88 -6.45 4.46
CA LYS A 261 14.02 -5.69 3.95
C LYS A 261 14.51 -4.64 4.95
N GLN A 262 13.60 -3.95 5.63
CA GLN A 262 13.89 -2.89 6.61
C GLN A 262 13.78 -3.44 8.05
N ASP A 263 14.61 -4.43 8.41
CA ASP A 263 14.54 -5.13 9.71
C ASP A 263 14.71 -4.19 10.93
N GLU A 264 15.37 -3.06 10.75
CA GLU A 264 15.54 -2.00 11.74
C GLU A 264 14.23 -1.32 12.15
N LEU A 265 13.18 -1.41 11.32
CA LEU A 265 11.85 -0.87 11.61
C LEU A 265 10.95 -1.86 12.35
N PHE A 266 11.36 -3.12 12.53
CA PHE A 266 10.49 -4.14 13.15
C PHE A 266 10.99 -4.58 14.52
N LEU A 267 10.03 -4.79 15.43
CA LEU A 267 10.30 -5.41 16.73
C LEU A 267 10.68 -6.88 16.54
N PRO A 268 11.50 -7.46 17.42
CA PRO A 268 11.58 -8.92 17.52
C PRO A 268 10.17 -9.52 17.69
N TRP A 269 9.90 -10.65 17.03
CA TRP A 269 8.54 -11.23 17.00
C TRP A 269 7.95 -11.45 18.41
N THR A 270 8.76 -11.89 19.37
CA THR A 270 8.33 -12.09 20.76
C THR A 270 7.90 -10.79 21.43
N GLU A 271 8.62 -9.68 21.19
CA GLU A 271 8.25 -8.37 21.73
C GLU A 271 6.98 -7.82 21.07
N PHE A 272 6.80 -8.10 19.78
CA PHE A 272 5.55 -7.75 19.08
C PHE A 272 4.35 -8.54 19.61
N LEU A 273 4.50 -9.83 19.92
CA LEU A 273 3.41 -10.60 20.55
C LEU A 273 3.00 -10.01 21.90
N ASP A 274 3.95 -9.55 22.70
CA ASP A 274 3.65 -8.89 23.97
C ASP A 274 2.93 -7.55 23.74
N LEU A 275 3.38 -6.75 22.78
CA LEU A 275 2.69 -5.52 22.38
C LEU A 275 1.26 -5.80 21.90
N ALA A 276 1.05 -6.77 21.00
CA ALA A 276 -0.26 -7.07 20.44
C ALA A 276 -1.25 -7.51 21.53
N ARG A 277 -0.80 -8.30 22.52
CA ARG A 277 -1.62 -8.70 23.68
C ARG A 277 -2.08 -7.52 24.52
N GLU A 278 -1.31 -6.44 24.63
CA GLU A 278 -1.75 -5.22 25.34
C GLU A 278 -3.00 -4.59 24.69
N TYR A 279 -3.23 -4.85 23.40
CA TYR A 279 -4.39 -4.40 22.63
C TYR A 279 -5.43 -5.49 22.39
N ASP A 280 -5.33 -6.63 23.10
CA ASP A 280 -6.18 -7.81 22.90
C ASP A 280 -6.15 -8.37 21.46
N VAL A 281 -5.03 -8.14 20.77
CA VAL A 281 -4.75 -8.68 19.44
C VAL A 281 -3.82 -9.87 19.57
N TYR A 282 -4.19 -10.97 18.92
CA TYR A 282 -3.43 -12.22 18.95
C TYR A 282 -2.97 -12.54 17.52
N PRO A 283 -1.75 -12.12 17.12
CA PRO A 283 -1.19 -12.47 15.82
C PRO A 283 -1.15 -13.99 15.68
N ARG A 284 -1.55 -14.50 14.51
CA ARG A 284 -1.62 -15.95 14.31
C ARG A 284 -0.22 -16.57 14.38
N GLY A 285 -0.11 -17.64 15.17
CA GLY A 285 1.09 -18.48 15.21
C GLY A 285 1.26 -19.23 13.88
N LYS A 286 2.51 -19.47 13.49
CA LYS A 286 2.83 -20.37 12.39
C LYS A 286 3.10 -21.74 12.98
N HIS A 287 2.44 -22.74 12.43
CA HIS A 287 2.51 -24.12 12.86
C HIS A 287 3.34 -24.92 11.84
N PRO A 288 4.45 -25.56 12.27
CA PRO A 288 5.27 -26.37 11.39
C PRO A 288 4.57 -27.68 11.01
N GLU A 289 5.12 -28.35 10.00
CA GLU A 289 4.60 -29.64 9.49
C GLU A 289 4.32 -30.66 10.59
N ASP A 290 5.20 -30.80 11.60
CA ASP A 290 5.01 -31.77 12.70
C ASP A 290 3.70 -31.54 13.47
N SER A 291 3.35 -30.28 13.75
CA SER A 291 2.11 -29.95 14.47
C SER A 291 0.87 -30.13 13.60
N LEU A 292 1.00 -29.90 12.28
CA LEU A 292 -0.04 -30.18 11.29
C LEU A 292 -0.31 -31.69 11.22
N LEU A 293 0.74 -32.50 11.03
CA LEU A 293 0.63 -33.96 10.94
C LEU A 293 0.06 -34.56 12.23
N THR A 294 0.53 -34.10 13.40
CA THR A 294 -0.02 -34.53 14.70
C THR A 294 -1.52 -34.24 14.78
N GLY A 295 -1.96 -33.04 14.38
CA GLY A 295 -3.39 -32.69 14.40
C GLY A 295 -4.23 -33.54 13.44
N LEU A 296 -3.69 -33.87 12.25
CA LEU A 296 -4.35 -34.75 11.28
C LEU A 296 -4.46 -36.20 11.78
N GLU A 297 -3.40 -36.72 12.39
CA GLU A 297 -3.38 -38.06 13.00
C GLU A 297 -4.38 -38.17 14.16
N GLU A 298 -4.34 -37.21 15.11
CA GLU A 298 -5.30 -37.16 16.21
C GLU A 298 -6.75 -37.16 15.69
N LEU A 299 -7.03 -36.34 14.67
CA LEU A 299 -8.37 -36.22 14.08
C LEU A 299 -8.84 -37.52 13.44
N GLY A 300 -7.96 -38.15 12.67
CA GLY A 300 -8.18 -39.47 12.09
C GLY A 300 -8.61 -40.52 13.11
N GLU A 301 -7.90 -40.60 14.25
CA GLU A 301 -8.20 -41.56 15.33
C GLU A 301 -9.51 -41.24 16.08
N THR A 302 -9.91 -39.97 16.11
CA THR A 302 -11.10 -39.50 16.85
C THR A 302 -12.39 -39.72 16.06
N LEU A 303 -12.32 -39.60 14.73
CA LEU A 303 -13.44 -39.79 13.82
C LEU A 303 -14.05 -41.18 13.96
N GLN A 304 -15.39 -41.25 14.06
CA GLN A 304 -16.12 -42.51 14.22
C GLN A 304 -16.43 -43.20 12.88
N ILE A 305 -16.47 -42.40 11.80
CA ILE A 305 -16.71 -42.85 10.44
C ILE A 305 -15.66 -42.24 9.52
N GLU A 306 -15.43 -42.90 8.39
CA GLU A 306 -14.53 -42.38 7.35
C GLU A 306 -15.04 -41.02 6.85
N ALA A 307 -14.14 -40.04 6.79
CA ALA A 307 -14.40 -38.67 6.36
C ALA A 307 -13.52 -38.31 5.16
N ASP A 308 -14.12 -38.17 3.99
CA ASP A 308 -13.47 -37.64 2.78
C ASP A 308 -13.48 -36.11 2.82
N VAL A 309 -12.28 -35.52 2.88
CA VAL A 309 -12.10 -34.07 2.95
C VAL A 309 -11.08 -33.59 1.92
N TYR A 310 -11.29 -32.39 1.38
CA TYR A 310 -10.42 -31.77 0.37
C TYR A 310 -9.62 -30.64 1.01
N LEU A 311 -8.30 -30.78 1.02
CA LEU A 311 -7.38 -29.82 1.62
C LEU A 311 -7.02 -28.70 0.64
N LEU A 312 -7.16 -27.47 1.12
CA LEU A 312 -6.81 -26.23 0.45
C LEU A 312 -5.66 -25.51 1.17
N GLY A 313 -5.26 -24.38 0.60
CA GLY A 313 -4.50 -23.36 1.31
C GLY A 313 -3.10 -23.80 1.78
N GLY A 314 -2.64 -23.19 2.88
CA GLY A 314 -1.26 -23.35 3.35
C GLY A 314 -0.93 -24.77 3.83
N GLY A 315 -1.89 -25.48 4.42
CA GLY A 315 -1.72 -26.88 4.82
C GLY A 315 -1.38 -27.79 3.64
N ASN A 316 -2.05 -27.61 2.50
CA ASN A 316 -1.75 -28.35 1.27
C ASN A 316 -0.30 -28.09 0.80
N LEU A 317 0.12 -26.83 0.82
CA LEU A 317 1.48 -26.44 0.40
C LEU A 317 2.58 -26.99 1.32
N ILE A 318 2.32 -27.12 2.63
CA ILE A 318 3.24 -27.78 3.57
C ILE A 318 3.39 -29.25 3.22
N LEU A 319 2.27 -29.97 3.06
CA LEU A 319 2.32 -31.40 2.78
C LEU A 319 3.06 -31.70 1.47
N ARG A 320 3.07 -30.77 0.51
CA ARG A 320 3.87 -30.83 -0.72
C ARG A 320 5.32 -30.37 -0.59
N GLY A 321 5.77 -29.96 0.59
CA GLY A 321 7.11 -29.45 0.85
C GLY A 321 7.39 -28.08 0.21
N MET A 322 6.35 -27.30 -0.11
CA MET A 322 6.48 -25.95 -0.69
C MET A 322 6.52 -24.85 0.37
N LYS A 323 6.07 -25.14 1.60
CA LYS A 323 6.03 -24.21 2.73
C LYS A 323 6.53 -24.88 4.01
N ASP A 324 7.19 -24.10 4.87
CA ASP A 324 7.69 -24.59 6.16
C ASP A 324 6.62 -24.53 7.28
N SER A 325 5.61 -23.66 7.14
CA SER A 325 4.57 -23.47 8.16
C SER A 325 3.32 -22.77 7.63
N THR A 326 2.20 -22.95 8.35
CA THR A 326 0.89 -22.37 8.03
C THR A 326 0.21 -21.88 9.31
N LYS A 327 -0.66 -20.88 9.18
CA LYS A 327 -1.52 -20.40 10.26
C LYS A 327 -2.75 -21.32 10.41
N ASP A 328 -3.27 -21.79 9.27
CA ASP A 328 -4.58 -22.44 9.18
C ASP A 328 -4.55 -23.72 8.31
N ILE A 329 -5.53 -24.59 8.53
CA ILE A 329 -5.90 -25.78 7.76
C ILE A 329 -7.28 -25.51 7.15
N ASP A 330 -7.31 -25.30 5.83
CA ASP A 330 -8.54 -25.08 5.09
C ASP A 330 -9.02 -26.41 4.50
N VAL A 331 -10.17 -26.92 4.94
CA VAL A 331 -10.76 -28.15 4.40
C VAL A 331 -12.17 -27.93 3.89
N VAL A 332 -12.48 -28.58 2.77
CA VAL A 332 -13.82 -28.59 2.18
C VAL A 332 -14.36 -29.99 2.18
N VAL A 333 -15.60 -30.14 2.63
CA VAL A 333 -16.33 -31.39 2.58
C VAL A 333 -17.51 -31.26 1.64
N SER A 334 -17.85 -32.36 0.97
CA SER A 334 -18.96 -32.40 0.02
C SER A 334 -20.31 -32.66 0.70
N GLU A 335 -20.29 -33.15 1.94
CA GLU A 335 -21.51 -33.59 2.64
C GLU A 335 -21.61 -33.00 4.04
N ARG A 336 -22.82 -32.52 4.38
CA ARG A 336 -23.10 -31.92 5.70
C ARG A 336 -22.95 -32.87 6.88
N HIS A 337 -23.11 -34.18 6.66
CA HIS A 337 -22.96 -35.14 7.73
C HIS A 337 -21.47 -35.28 8.11
N VAL A 338 -20.58 -35.37 7.10
CA VAL A 338 -19.12 -35.35 7.28
C VAL A 338 -18.67 -34.06 7.97
N PHE A 339 -19.24 -32.91 7.59
CA PHE A 339 -18.99 -31.64 8.26
C PHE A 339 -19.25 -31.72 9.77
N ARG A 340 -20.43 -32.21 10.16
CA ARG A 340 -20.81 -32.35 11.56
C ARG A 340 -19.87 -33.29 12.31
N ASP A 341 -19.58 -34.46 11.74
CA ASP A 341 -18.72 -35.45 12.38
C ASP A 341 -17.29 -34.92 12.57
N LEU A 342 -16.77 -34.17 11.60
CA LEU A 342 -15.46 -33.51 11.68
C LEU A 342 -15.42 -32.45 12.80
N VAL A 343 -16.45 -31.60 12.89
CA VAL A 343 -16.55 -30.56 13.92
C VAL A 343 -16.67 -31.18 15.30
N GLU A 344 -17.53 -32.19 15.46
CA GLU A 344 -17.71 -32.91 16.73
C GLU A 344 -16.41 -33.59 17.18
N ALA A 345 -15.61 -34.14 16.24
CA ALA A 345 -14.31 -34.73 16.53
C ALA A 345 -13.26 -33.67 16.93
N LEU A 346 -13.18 -32.54 16.22
CA LEU A 346 -12.31 -31.42 16.58
C LEU A 346 -12.65 -30.85 17.98
N GLN A 347 -13.92 -30.74 18.33
CA GLN A 347 -14.33 -30.31 19.67
C GLN A 347 -13.91 -31.29 20.77
N GLN A 348 -13.96 -32.60 20.52
CA GLN A 348 -13.47 -33.61 21.46
C GLN A 348 -11.96 -33.49 21.73
N GLN A 349 -11.21 -32.92 20.80
CA GLN A 349 -9.78 -32.63 20.93
C GLN A 349 -9.47 -31.29 21.61
N GLY A 350 -10.51 -30.55 22.00
CA GLY A 350 -10.36 -29.26 22.67
C GLY A 350 -10.16 -28.08 21.71
N TYR A 351 -10.59 -28.20 20.45
CA TYR A 351 -10.80 -27.01 19.61
C TYR A 351 -12.07 -26.29 20.02
N GLU A 352 -12.00 -24.96 20.08
CA GLU A 352 -13.12 -24.08 20.44
C GLU A 352 -13.54 -23.20 19.26
N GLU A 353 -14.83 -22.91 19.17
CA GLU A 353 -15.43 -21.98 18.20
C GLU A 353 -15.92 -20.71 18.95
N ARG A 354 -15.95 -19.56 18.25
CA ARG A 354 -16.46 -18.28 18.82
C ARG A 354 -17.95 -17.99 18.56
N ARG A 355 -18.63 -18.73 17.68
CA ARG A 355 -20.04 -18.54 17.29
C ARG A 355 -20.94 -19.65 17.85
N ASP A 356 -22.26 -19.47 17.73
CA ASP A 356 -23.26 -20.47 18.10
C ASP A 356 -23.40 -21.53 16.98
N LEU A 357 -23.13 -22.79 17.32
CA LEU A 357 -23.17 -23.93 16.40
C LEU A 357 -24.55 -24.18 15.79
N GLU A 358 -25.63 -23.96 16.55
CA GLU A 358 -26.98 -24.23 16.05
C GLU A 358 -27.29 -23.32 14.85
N GLU A 359 -26.91 -22.05 14.94
CA GLU A 359 -27.05 -21.08 13.84
C GLU A 359 -26.18 -21.43 12.64
N VAL A 360 -24.98 -22.01 12.85
CA VAL A 360 -24.09 -22.45 11.77
C VAL A 360 -24.70 -23.62 11.02
N TYR A 361 -25.23 -24.64 11.72
CA TYR A 361 -25.77 -25.84 11.09
C TYR A 361 -27.05 -25.59 10.27
N GLU A 362 -27.82 -24.55 10.58
CA GLU A 362 -29.02 -24.16 9.83
C GLU A 362 -28.71 -23.52 8.47
N GLN A 363 -27.46 -23.11 8.20
CA GLN A 363 -27.06 -22.46 6.95
C GLN A 363 -27.13 -23.42 5.75
N LEU A 364 -27.28 -22.86 4.54
CA LEU A 364 -27.31 -23.62 3.28
C LEU A 364 -25.94 -24.25 2.96
N ASP A 365 -24.86 -23.51 3.18
CA ASP A 365 -23.47 -23.96 3.06
C ASP A 365 -22.75 -23.60 4.37
N PRO A 366 -22.83 -24.46 5.40
CA PRO A 366 -22.25 -24.15 6.70
C PRO A 366 -20.72 -24.05 6.60
N SER A 367 -20.16 -23.11 7.35
CA SER A 367 -18.72 -22.95 7.52
C SER A 367 -18.40 -22.58 8.96
N ILE A 368 -17.27 -23.07 9.46
CA ILE A 368 -16.87 -22.91 10.85
C ILE A 368 -15.36 -22.75 10.96
N VAL A 369 -14.96 -21.98 11.96
CA VAL A 369 -13.55 -21.74 12.32
C VAL A 369 -13.33 -22.22 13.74
N LEU A 370 -12.36 -23.11 13.92
CA LEU A 370 -12.05 -23.80 15.17
C LEU A 370 -10.57 -23.57 15.55
N GLU A 371 -10.31 -23.10 16.76
CA GLU A 371 -8.96 -22.76 17.24
C GLU A 371 -8.57 -23.63 18.45
N ARG A 372 -7.32 -24.08 18.50
CA ARG A 372 -6.72 -24.76 19.66
C ARG A 372 -5.30 -24.26 19.86
N GLN A 373 -4.96 -23.84 21.07
CA GLN A 373 -3.63 -23.30 21.35
C GLN A 373 -2.53 -24.33 21.02
N GLY A 374 -1.53 -23.91 20.24
CA GLY A 374 -0.39 -24.74 19.85
C GLY A 374 -0.61 -25.55 18.57
N PHE A 375 -1.81 -25.54 17.99
CA PHE A 375 -2.15 -26.22 16.74
C PHE A 375 -2.68 -25.24 15.68
N PRO A 376 -2.56 -25.57 14.39
CA PRO A 376 -3.18 -24.79 13.33
C PRO A 376 -4.68 -24.63 13.56
N ARG A 377 -5.21 -23.46 13.19
CA ARG A 377 -6.66 -23.25 13.15
C ARG A 377 -7.29 -24.08 12.04
N TRP A 378 -8.49 -24.60 12.26
CA TRP A 378 -9.27 -25.31 11.25
C TRP A 378 -10.37 -24.42 10.67
N ASP A 379 -10.36 -24.26 9.36
CA ASP A 379 -11.41 -23.62 8.59
C ASP A 379 -12.12 -24.72 7.80
N VAL A 380 -13.33 -25.10 8.22
CA VAL A 380 -14.11 -26.19 7.61
C VAL A 380 -15.27 -25.60 6.82
N PHE A 381 -15.39 -26.00 5.56
CA PHE A 381 -16.40 -25.51 4.62
C PHE A 381 -17.22 -26.66 4.04
N VAL A 382 -18.52 -26.44 3.80
CA VAL A 382 -19.36 -27.35 3.01
C VAL A 382 -19.59 -26.75 1.63
N GLU A 383 -19.11 -27.44 0.60
CA GLU A 383 -19.17 -27.07 -0.83
C GLU A 383 -18.55 -25.71 -1.18
N THR A 384 -19.07 -24.60 -0.64
CA THR A 384 -18.65 -23.23 -0.90
C THR A 384 -17.59 -22.76 0.10
N VAL A 385 -16.43 -22.33 -0.38
CA VAL A 385 -15.31 -21.87 0.46
C VAL A 385 -15.36 -20.37 0.63
N ALA A 386 -15.44 -19.92 1.89
CA ALA A 386 -15.46 -18.50 2.26
C ALA A 386 -16.48 -17.63 1.49
N GLY A 387 -17.57 -18.24 1.01
CA GLY A 387 -18.57 -17.57 0.18
C GLY A 387 -18.09 -17.18 -1.22
N CYS A 388 -16.93 -17.69 -1.68
CA CYS A 388 -16.35 -17.41 -2.98
C CYS A 388 -16.54 -18.60 -3.94
N LEU A 389 -15.53 -19.45 -4.10
CA LEU A 389 -15.59 -20.58 -5.03
C LEU A 389 -16.29 -21.80 -4.42
N GLN A 390 -16.91 -22.61 -5.28
CA GLN A 390 -17.46 -23.91 -4.93
C GLN A 390 -16.47 -25.02 -5.27
N LEU A 391 -16.38 -26.06 -4.45
CA LEU A 391 -15.67 -27.28 -4.79
C LEU A 391 -16.39 -27.99 -5.94
N THR A 392 -15.87 -27.86 -7.15
CA THR A 392 -16.47 -28.48 -8.34
C THR A 392 -16.00 -29.91 -8.51
N GLU A 393 -16.78 -30.70 -9.26
CA GLU A 393 -16.40 -32.06 -9.62
C GLU A 393 -15.06 -32.13 -10.38
N SER A 394 -14.74 -31.12 -11.18
CA SER A 394 -13.43 -31.04 -11.85
C SER A 394 -12.29 -30.79 -10.87
N MET A 395 -12.47 -29.93 -9.87
CA MET A 395 -11.47 -29.74 -8.82
C MET A 395 -11.21 -31.06 -8.08
N ARG A 396 -12.28 -31.79 -7.72
CA ARG A 396 -12.17 -33.11 -7.07
C ARG A 396 -11.40 -34.10 -7.93
N ASN A 397 -11.72 -34.18 -9.22
CA ASN A 397 -11.03 -35.09 -10.15
C ASN A 397 -9.57 -34.69 -10.44
N ARG A 398 -9.21 -33.42 -10.24
CA ARG A 398 -7.83 -32.92 -10.36
C ARG A 398 -7.02 -33.08 -9.08
N ALA A 399 -7.63 -33.43 -7.95
CA ALA A 399 -6.87 -33.79 -6.76
C ALA A 399 -5.88 -34.90 -7.12
N ASP A 400 -4.60 -34.61 -7.00
CA ASP A 400 -3.49 -35.41 -7.54
C ASP A 400 -2.76 -36.21 -6.45
N GLU A 401 -3.03 -35.90 -5.17
CA GLU A 401 -2.51 -36.64 -4.01
C GLU A 401 -3.62 -36.91 -2.99
N THR A 402 -3.59 -38.10 -2.39
CA THR A 402 -4.49 -38.48 -1.30
C THR A 402 -3.65 -39.07 -0.17
N ARG A 403 -3.93 -38.66 1.07
CA ARG A 403 -3.29 -39.17 2.28
C ARG A 403 -4.35 -39.75 3.21
N TRP A 404 -3.97 -40.80 3.95
CA TRP A 404 -4.85 -41.50 4.88
C TRP A 404 -4.32 -41.34 6.30
N PHE A 405 -5.18 -40.87 7.18
CA PHE A 405 -4.94 -40.75 8.61
C PHE A 405 -6.08 -41.47 9.33
N ASP A 406 -5.96 -42.78 9.52
CA ASP A 406 -7.04 -43.64 10.04
C ASP A 406 -8.39 -43.38 9.33
N ASN A 407 -9.41 -42.86 10.02
CA ASN A 407 -10.72 -42.55 9.44
C ASN A 407 -10.77 -41.20 8.67
N LEU A 408 -9.66 -40.47 8.54
CA LEU A 408 -9.58 -39.24 7.75
C LEU A 408 -8.91 -39.52 6.40
N VAL A 409 -9.65 -39.30 5.31
CA VAL A 409 -9.14 -39.37 3.93
C VAL A 409 -8.97 -37.93 3.42
N LEU A 410 -7.71 -37.53 3.24
CA LEU A 410 -7.33 -36.17 2.92
C LEU A 410 -6.89 -36.07 1.45
N HIS A 411 -7.74 -35.47 0.61
CA HIS A 411 -7.43 -35.21 -0.80
C HIS A 411 -6.79 -33.83 -0.95
N LEU A 412 -5.56 -33.77 -1.46
CA LEU A 412 -4.90 -32.51 -1.75
C LEU A 412 -5.39 -31.99 -3.11
N LEU A 413 -6.06 -30.85 -3.11
CA LEU A 413 -6.40 -30.16 -4.36
C LEU A 413 -5.15 -29.75 -5.12
N SER A 414 -5.29 -29.68 -6.44
CA SER A 414 -4.20 -29.36 -7.36
C SER A 414 -3.63 -27.96 -7.12
N LEU A 415 -2.37 -27.74 -7.48
CA LEU A 415 -1.74 -26.41 -7.37
C LEU A 415 -2.45 -25.36 -8.24
N THR A 416 -2.99 -25.77 -9.39
CA THR A 416 -3.88 -24.97 -10.25
C THR A 416 -5.07 -24.41 -9.47
N ASP A 417 -5.76 -25.27 -8.73
CA ASP A 417 -6.95 -24.89 -7.98
C ASP A 417 -6.58 -24.02 -6.77
N ILE A 418 -5.51 -24.36 -6.05
CA ILE A 418 -5.02 -23.54 -4.93
C ILE A 418 -4.66 -22.13 -5.42
N PHE A 419 -3.99 -22.01 -6.57
CA PHE A 419 -3.67 -20.70 -7.15
C PHE A 419 -4.94 -19.89 -7.40
N LEU A 420 -5.97 -20.49 -8.00
CA LEU A 420 -7.23 -19.80 -8.28
C LEU A 420 -7.91 -19.32 -6.99
N PHE A 421 -7.94 -20.15 -5.94
CA PHE A 421 -8.44 -19.73 -4.62
C PHE A 421 -7.68 -18.51 -4.09
N LYS A 422 -6.34 -18.55 -4.13
CA LYS A 422 -5.48 -17.45 -3.66
C LYS A 422 -5.58 -16.18 -4.49
N ALA A 423 -5.83 -16.29 -5.80
CA ALA A 423 -5.94 -15.14 -6.69
C ALA A 423 -7.29 -14.41 -6.60
N ILE A 424 -8.28 -15.00 -5.94
CA ILE A 424 -9.59 -14.37 -5.73
C ILE A 424 -9.67 -13.69 -4.37
N THR A 425 -8.86 -14.12 -3.41
CA THR A 425 -8.92 -13.64 -2.04
C THR A 425 -7.90 -12.54 -1.79
N ASP A 426 -8.36 -11.47 -1.15
CA ASP A 426 -7.52 -10.32 -0.78
C ASP A 426 -6.78 -10.51 0.56
N ARG A 427 -6.61 -11.76 1.04
CA ARG A 427 -6.07 -11.98 2.40
C ARG A 427 -4.56 -11.76 2.43
N GLU A 428 -4.07 -11.38 3.61
CA GLU A 428 -2.65 -11.26 3.90
C GLU A 428 -1.90 -12.55 3.54
N GLY A 429 -0.82 -12.41 2.76
CA GLY A 429 0.04 -13.51 2.31
C GLY A 429 -0.44 -14.26 1.06
N ASP A 430 -1.68 -14.04 0.60
CA ASP A 430 -2.22 -14.75 -0.56
C ASP A 430 -1.50 -14.38 -1.87
N LEU A 431 -1.12 -13.10 -2.04
CA LEU A 431 -0.32 -12.67 -3.19
C LEU A 431 1.04 -13.38 -3.24
N GLU A 432 1.67 -13.61 -2.09
CA GLU A 432 2.96 -14.29 -2.05
C GLU A 432 2.84 -15.80 -2.19
N ASP A 433 1.73 -16.39 -1.72
CA ASP A 433 1.38 -17.79 -2.05
C ASP A 433 1.11 -17.94 -3.55
N ALA A 434 0.37 -17.01 -4.16
CA ALA A 434 0.14 -16.98 -5.60
C ALA A 434 1.47 -16.82 -6.36
N ALA A 435 2.39 -15.97 -5.88
CA ALA A 435 3.72 -15.80 -6.48
C ALA A 435 4.60 -17.05 -6.34
N LEU A 436 4.55 -17.73 -5.19
CA LEU A 436 5.24 -19.00 -4.95
C LEU A 436 4.73 -20.07 -5.93
N LEU A 437 3.41 -20.22 -6.00
CA LEU A 437 2.73 -21.15 -6.89
C LEU A 437 3.05 -20.85 -8.36
N ALA A 438 2.96 -19.59 -8.79
CA ALA A 438 3.24 -19.20 -10.17
C ALA A 438 4.71 -19.41 -10.59
N ARG A 439 5.65 -19.37 -9.64
CA ARG A 439 7.09 -19.58 -9.91
C ARG A 439 7.51 -21.03 -9.88
N GLN A 440 7.00 -21.79 -8.91
CA GLN A 440 7.52 -23.12 -8.56
C GLN A 440 6.50 -24.23 -8.78
N GLY A 441 5.21 -23.90 -8.83
CA GLY A 441 4.13 -24.86 -9.03
C GLY A 441 3.97 -25.24 -10.50
N ASP A 442 3.50 -26.47 -10.71
CA ASP A 442 3.05 -26.94 -12.02
C ASP A 442 1.60 -26.48 -12.23
N ILE A 443 1.43 -25.23 -12.64
CA ILE A 443 0.11 -24.62 -12.88
C ILE A 443 -0.29 -24.79 -14.34
N ASP A 444 -1.43 -25.42 -14.57
CA ASP A 444 -2.10 -25.36 -15.87
C ASP A 444 -2.96 -24.10 -15.95
N TRP A 445 -2.41 -23.06 -16.56
CA TRP A 445 -3.09 -21.77 -16.73
C TRP A 445 -4.37 -21.86 -17.56
N THR A 446 -4.47 -22.84 -18.47
CA THR A 446 -5.70 -23.05 -19.24
C THR A 446 -6.80 -23.55 -18.31
N GLU A 447 -6.49 -24.49 -17.43
CA GLU A 447 -7.42 -24.98 -16.43
C GLU A 447 -7.80 -23.90 -15.41
N VAL A 448 -6.87 -23.04 -14.99
CA VAL A 448 -7.19 -21.87 -14.14
C VAL A 448 -8.28 -21.04 -14.80
N PHE A 449 -8.11 -20.70 -16.08
CA PHE A 449 -9.07 -19.87 -16.82
C PHE A 449 -10.42 -20.59 -16.99
N GLU A 450 -10.42 -21.86 -17.36
CA GLU A 450 -11.65 -22.64 -17.57
C GLU A 450 -12.41 -22.94 -16.27
N GLU A 451 -11.70 -23.16 -15.16
CA GLU A 451 -12.33 -23.28 -13.84
C GLU A 451 -12.89 -21.94 -13.39
N LEU A 452 -12.17 -20.83 -13.55
CA LEU A 452 -12.67 -19.49 -13.26
C LEU A 452 -14.00 -19.23 -13.96
N GLN A 453 -14.09 -19.44 -15.28
CA GLN A 453 -15.34 -19.26 -16.02
C GLN A 453 -16.50 -20.10 -15.45
N ARG A 454 -16.23 -21.37 -15.11
CA ARG A 454 -17.25 -22.26 -14.53
C ARG A 454 -17.70 -21.81 -13.14
N GLN A 455 -16.81 -21.25 -12.34
CA GLN A 455 -17.14 -20.68 -11.04
C GLN A 455 -18.04 -19.45 -11.20
N GLU A 456 -17.72 -18.56 -12.13
CA GLU A 456 -18.55 -17.37 -12.41
C GLU A 456 -19.94 -17.75 -12.94
N GLU A 457 -20.03 -18.71 -13.86
CA GLU A 457 -21.31 -19.22 -14.39
C GLU A 457 -22.19 -19.82 -13.29
N ARG A 458 -21.60 -20.56 -12.34
CA ARG A 458 -22.34 -21.19 -11.24
C ARG A 458 -22.77 -20.21 -10.17
N THR A 459 -21.91 -19.25 -9.84
CA THR A 459 -22.14 -18.32 -8.73
C THR A 459 -22.83 -17.02 -9.15
N GLY A 460 -22.79 -16.69 -10.44
CA GLY A 460 -23.22 -15.41 -10.98
C GLY A 460 -22.34 -14.23 -10.56
N ARG A 461 -21.11 -14.49 -10.08
CA ARG A 461 -20.16 -13.48 -9.61
C ARG A 461 -18.99 -13.36 -10.59
N TYR A 462 -18.44 -12.15 -10.71
CA TYR A 462 -17.31 -11.88 -11.62
C TYR A 462 -15.97 -11.93 -10.88
N PHE A 463 -15.50 -13.14 -10.55
CA PHE A 463 -14.19 -13.34 -9.91
C PHE A 463 -13.01 -12.99 -10.82
N SER A 464 -13.22 -12.88 -12.13
CA SER A 464 -12.18 -12.61 -13.12
C SER A 464 -11.48 -11.28 -12.91
N PHE A 465 -12.17 -10.28 -12.34
CA PHE A 465 -11.58 -9.00 -11.98
C PHE A 465 -10.55 -9.17 -10.86
N SER A 466 -10.91 -9.82 -9.75
CA SER A 466 -9.97 -10.10 -8.65
C SER A 466 -8.76 -10.91 -9.10
N VAL A 467 -8.98 -11.93 -9.95
CA VAL A 467 -7.87 -12.71 -10.52
C VAL A 467 -6.98 -11.81 -11.38
N LEU A 468 -7.55 -10.95 -12.23
CA LEU A 468 -6.79 -10.03 -13.06
C LEU A 468 -5.95 -9.05 -12.23
N ASP A 469 -6.55 -8.47 -11.19
CA ASP A 469 -5.85 -7.59 -10.25
C ASP A 469 -4.66 -8.31 -9.61
N THR A 470 -4.85 -9.56 -9.18
CA THR A 470 -3.75 -10.40 -8.68
C THR A 470 -2.67 -10.62 -9.75
N LEU A 471 -3.04 -10.91 -10.99
CA LEU A 471 -2.06 -11.11 -12.07
C LEU A 471 -1.27 -9.83 -12.36
N ASP A 472 -1.91 -8.66 -12.32
CA ASP A 472 -1.25 -7.36 -12.47
C ASP A 472 -0.28 -7.12 -11.30
N LEU A 473 -0.69 -7.40 -10.06
CA LEU A 473 0.20 -7.32 -8.89
C LEU A 473 1.39 -8.31 -8.99
N LEU A 474 1.19 -9.53 -9.49
CA LEU A 474 2.27 -10.49 -9.72
C LEU A 474 3.28 -9.97 -10.76
N LYS A 475 2.79 -9.31 -11.82
CA LYS A 475 3.64 -8.68 -12.82
C LYS A 475 4.43 -7.53 -12.22
N ASP A 476 3.75 -6.59 -11.57
CA ASP A 476 4.36 -5.35 -11.10
C ASP A 476 5.30 -5.57 -9.91
N ARG A 477 4.93 -6.41 -8.96
CA ARG A 477 5.70 -6.63 -7.71
C ARG A 477 6.70 -7.77 -7.81
N HIS A 478 6.34 -8.83 -8.53
CA HIS A 478 7.12 -10.07 -8.55
C HIS A 478 7.80 -10.34 -9.89
N ASN A 479 7.56 -9.48 -10.89
CA ASN A 479 8.04 -9.64 -12.27
C ASN A 479 7.68 -11.02 -12.83
N ILE A 480 6.47 -11.49 -12.51
CA ILE A 480 5.91 -12.75 -12.99
C ILE A 480 4.86 -12.41 -14.05
N GLU A 481 5.16 -12.68 -15.32
CA GLU A 481 4.17 -12.59 -16.38
C GLU A 481 3.43 -13.92 -16.52
N VAL A 482 2.11 -13.87 -16.27
CA VAL A 482 1.26 -15.06 -16.32
C VAL A 482 0.72 -15.27 -17.75
N PRO A 483 0.82 -16.49 -18.33
CA PRO A 483 0.46 -16.73 -19.74
C PRO A 483 -0.98 -16.38 -20.13
N ILE A 484 -1.93 -16.46 -19.20
CA ILE A 484 -3.34 -16.16 -19.48
C ILE A 484 -3.72 -14.68 -19.32
N HIS A 485 -2.77 -13.81 -18.97
CA HIS A 485 -3.05 -12.39 -18.68
C HIS A 485 -3.86 -11.70 -19.78
N ASP A 486 -3.38 -11.67 -21.02
CA ASP A 486 -4.08 -11.01 -22.13
C ASP A 486 -5.45 -11.64 -22.43
N ARG A 487 -5.57 -12.96 -22.25
CA ARG A 487 -6.85 -13.68 -22.40
C ARG A 487 -7.83 -13.24 -21.32
N LEU A 488 -7.37 -13.10 -20.08
CA LEU A 488 -8.16 -12.66 -18.94
C LEU A 488 -8.57 -11.19 -19.07
N VAL A 489 -7.66 -10.30 -19.48
CA VAL A 489 -8.01 -8.89 -19.78
C VAL A 489 -9.11 -8.80 -20.82
N SER A 490 -9.01 -9.59 -21.89
CA SER A 490 -10.04 -9.65 -22.94
C SER A 490 -11.37 -10.15 -22.39
N TYR A 491 -11.36 -11.11 -21.48
CA TYR A 491 -12.56 -11.66 -20.85
C TYR A 491 -13.21 -10.68 -19.85
N CYS A 492 -12.42 -10.04 -18.98
CA CYS A 492 -12.91 -9.01 -18.05
C CYS A 492 -13.55 -7.83 -18.79
N LEU A 493 -12.92 -7.35 -19.88
CA LEU A 493 -13.48 -6.27 -20.70
C LEU A 493 -14.82 -6.67 -21.33
N GLU A 494 -14.95 -7.92 -21.76
CA GLU A 494 -16.20 -8.43 -22.33
C GLU A 494 -17.33 -8.45 -21.29
N ASN A 495 -17.06 -8.98 -20.10
CA ASN A 495 -18.01 -9.00 -18.99
C ASN A 495 -18.38 -7.59 -18.53
N ALA A 496 -17.39 -6.70 -18.41
CA ALA A 496 -17.63 -5.30 -18.06
C ALA A 496 -18.54 -4.61 -19.08
N LEU A 497 -18.31 -4.85 -20.38
CA LEU A 497 -19.18 -4.35 -21.44
C LEU A 497 -20.60 -4.93 -21.35
N PHE A 498 -20.76 -6.23 -21.08
CA PHE A 498 -22.12 -6.80 -20.93
C PHE A 498 -22.90 -6.20 -19.77
N VAL A 499 -22.23 -5.94 -18.64
CA VAL A 499 -22.84 -5.26 -17.49
C VAL A 499 -23.16 -3.80 -17.84
N SER A 500 -22.22 -3.07 -18.43
CA SER A 500 -22.44 -1.67 -18.80
C SER A 500 -23.53 -1.50 -19.85
N LEU A 501 -23.64 -2.41 -20.82
CA LEU A 501 -24.58 -2.35 -21.95
C LEU A 501 -25.97 -2.93 -21.65
N GLU A 502 -26.30 -3.22 -20.38
CA GLU A 502 -27.69 -3.43 -19.94
C GLU A 502 -28.60 -2.24 -20.29
N LYS A 503 -28.00 -1.05 -20.43
CA LYS A 503 -28.64 0.15 -20.96
C LYS A 503 -27.87 0.63 -22.19
N PRO A 504 -28.56 1.25 -23.17
CA PRO A 504 -27.88 1.83 -24.32
C PRO A 504 -26.87 2.88 -23.88
N LYS A 505 -25.61 2.74 -24.31
CA LYS A 505 -24.51 3.64 -23.96
C LYS A 505 -23.73 4.05 -25.19
N THR A 506 -23.23 5.29 -25.19
CA THR A 506 -22.27 5.74 -26.20
C THR A 506 -20.86 5.34 -25.80
N ILE A 507 -19.93 5.43 -26.76
CA ILE A 507 -18.51 5.20 -26.45
C ILE A 507 -17.94 6.17 -25.41
N ARG A 508 -18.50 7.38 -25.29
CA ARG A 508 -18.07 8.32 -24.26
C ARG A 508 -18.47 7.80 -22.87
N ASP A 509 -19.69 7.33 -22.74
CA ASP A 509 -20.20 6.81 -21.47
C ASP A 509 -19.39 5.57 -21.04
N LEU A 510 -19.06 4.69 -21.99
CA LEU A 510 -18.22 3.51 -21.72
C LEU A 510 -16.79 3.89 -21.29
N ARG A 511 -16.20 4.95 -21.83
CA ARG A 511 -14.86 5.42 -21.41
C ARG A 511 -14.85 6.03 -20.01
N GLU A 512 -15.95 6.65 -19.61
CA GLU A 512 -16.09 7.24 -18.29
C GLU A 512 -16.34 6.16 -17.22
N GLU A 513 -16.91 5.02 -17.61
CA GLU A 513 -17.29 3.93 -16.70
C GLU A 513 -16.27 2.79 -16.65
N LEU A 514 -15.60 2.49 -17.75
CA LEU A 514 -14.68 1.37 -17.86
C LEU A 514 -13.24 1.83 -17.78
N ASP A 515 -12.48 1.27 -16.84
CA ASP A 515 -11.05 1.50 -16.71
C ASP A 515 -10.24 0.63 -17.68
N PHE A 516 -10.47 0.82 -18.99
CA PHE A 516 -9.74 0.13 -20.05
C PHE A 516 -9.30 1.10 -21.15
N PRO A 517 -8.15 0.85 -21.82
CA PRO A 517 -7.72 1.69 -22.93
C PRO A 517 -8.76 1.74 -24.05
N ASP A 518 -9.04 2.95 -24.54
CA ASP A 518 -9.97 3.24 -25.64
C ASP A 518 -9.95 2.21 -26.77
N HIS A 519 -8.75 1.94 -27.30
CA HIS A 519 -8.57 1.05 -28.44
C HIS A 519 -9.02 -0.39 -28.14
N ARG A 520 -8.86 -0.87 -26.90
CA ARG A 520 -9.33 -2.19 -26.48
C ARG A 520 -10.86 -2.22 -26.42
N ILE A 521 -11.48 -1.19 -25.86
CA ILE A 521 -12.95 -1.04 -25.83
C ILE A 521 -13.52 -1.07 -27.25
N TYR A 522 -12.99 -0.25 -28.17
CA TYR A 522 -13.44 -0.24 -29.56
C TYR A 522 -13.28 -1.59 -30.27
N ASN A 523 -12.11 -2.22 -30.13
CA ASN A 523 -11.84 -3.50 -30.79
C ASN A 523 -12.78 -4.59 -30.27
N LYS A 524 -13.06 -4.60 -28.95
CA LYS A 524 -13.98 -5.56 -28.35
C LYS A 524 -15.43 -5.28 -28.76
N LEU A 525 -15.90 -4.04 -28.72
CA LEU A 525 -17.24 -3.68 -29.20
C LEU A 525 -17.48 -4.11 -30.65
N ARG A 526 -16.49 -3.88 -31.53
CA ARG A 526 -16.57 -4.31 -32.93
C ARG A 526 -16.69 -5.83 -33.04
N LYS A 527 -15.87 -6.56 -32.27
CA LYS A 527 -15.94 -8.02 -32.22
C LYS A 527 -17.31 -8.51 -31.76
N LEU A 528 -17.86 -7.91 -30.70
CA LEU A 528 -19.18 -8.26 -30.16
C LEU A 528 -20.33 -7.91 -31.12
N GLU A 529 -20.19 -6.85 -31.91
CA GLU A 529 -21.13 -6.53 -32.99
C GLU A 529 -21.03 -7.57 -34.12
N ASP A 530 -19.81 -7.95 -34.53
CA ASP A 530 -19.58 -8.98 -35.55
C ASP A 530 -20.11 -10.37 -35.11
N GLU A 531 -20.23 -10.60 -33.81
CA GLU A 531 -20.79 -11.82 -33.18
C GLU A 531 -22.30 -11.72 -32.89
N ASP A 532 -22.97 -10.63 -33.28
CA ASP A 532 -24.38 -10.34 -33.02
C ASP A 532 -24.78 -10.31 -31.52
N THR A 533 -23.80 -10.18 -30.61
CA THR A 533 -24.03 -10.17 -29.15
C THR A 533 -24.46 -8.79 -28.63
N ILE A 534 -24.13 -7.73 -29.39
CA ILE A 534 -24.59 -6.36 -29.15
C ILE A 534 -25.15 -5.78 -30.44
N THR A 535 -25.98 -4.75 -30.32
CA THR A 535 -26.47 -3.97 -31.47
C THR A 535 -25.99 -2.54 -31.39
N VAL A 536 -25.89 -1.88 -32.56
CA VAL A 536 -25.33 -0.54 -32.69
C VAL A 536 -26.30 0.38 -33.45
N ASP A 537 -26.84 1.38 -32.75
CA ASP A 537 -27.58 2.47 -33.38
C ASP A 537 -26.60 3.56 -33.87
N ARG A 538 -26.61 3.78 -35.19
CA ARG A 538 -25.75 4.75 -35.90
C ARG A 538 -26.51 6.00 -36.34
N ASN A 539 -27.76 6.20 -35.90
CA ASN A 539 -28.58 7.35 -36.29
C ASN A 539 -28.18 8.64 -35.55
N GLY A 540 -27.48 8.54 -34.41
CA GLY A 540 -27.03 9.65 -33.60
C GLY A 540 -25.68 10.25 -34.03
N LYS A 541 -25.27 11.35 -33.36
CA LYS A 541 -23.94 11.95 -33.54
C LYS A 541 -22.81 11.02 -33.07
N LEU A 542 -23.10 10.17 -32.08
CA LEU A 542 -22.26 9.08 -31.62
C LEU A 542 -23.05 7.78 -31.78
N ASN A 543 -22.35 6.69 -32.09
CA ASN A 543 -22.93 5.36 -32.06
C ASN A 543 -23.37 5.04 -30.63
N THR A 544 -24.56 4.46 -30.51
CA THR A 544 -25.08 3.94 -29.24
C THR A 544 -25.06 2.43 -29.31
N TYR A 545 -24.45 1.79 -28.32
CA TYR A 545 -24.31 0.35 -28.20
C TYR A 545 -25.30 -0.14 -27.15
N GLU A 546 -25.94 -1.27 -27.39
CA GLU A 546 -26.80 -1.95 -26.41
C GLU A 546 -26.66 -3.47 -26.54
N ARG A 547 -26.89 -4.21 -25.45
CA ARG A 547 -26.90 -5.66 -25.49
C ARG A 547 -28.00 -6.15 -26.44
N ALA A 548 -27.70 -7.13 -27.29
CA ALA A 548 -28.73 -7.74 -28.12
C ALA A 548 -29.77 -8.43 -27.21
N ASN A 549 -31.05 -8.14 -27.42
CA ASN A 549 -32.12 -8.89 -26.76
C ASN A 549 -32.17 -10.29 -27.38
N ASN A 550 -31.69 -11.29 -26.65
CA ASN A 550 -31.98 -12.69 -26.94
C ASN A 550 -33.34 -13.10 -26.36
#